data_AF-A0A7R9YJL4-F1
#
_entry.id   AF-A0A7R9YJL4-F1
#
_cell.length_a   1.000
_cell.length_b   1.000
_cell.length_c   1.000
_cell.angle_alpha   90.00
_cell.angle_beta   90.00
_cell.angle_gamma   90.00
#
_symmetry.space_group_name_H-M   'P 1'
#
loop_
_entity.id
_entity.type
_entity.pdbx_description
1 polymer ?
#
loop_
_entity_poly.entity_id
_entity_poly.type
_entity_poly.pdbx_seq_one_letter_code
_entity_poly.pdbx_strand_id
1 'polypeptide(L)'
;KATPPSLVVPPFSMEHKRRRVRGQHEIDVEDIAADPRPGMAAPSSIAFSADDRHVGYLIAQSGSREQVLLCNEIGDDGRLSPAQPFVRQALAPSGGEESLTLEERMRRERTRSWGHGV
;
A
#
# COMPACT_ATOMS: atom_id res chain seq x y z
N LYS A 1 -11.85 -65.03 -15.13
CA LYS A 1 -11.38 -64.02 -14.15
C LYS A 1 -10.42 -63.09 -14.88
N ALA A 2 -10.91 -61.92 -15.29
CA ALA A 2 -10.16 -60.96 -16.09
C ALA A 2 -9.39 -60.00 -15.17
N THR A 3 -8.10 -59.86 -15.42
CA THR A 3 -7.18 -58.94 -14.73
C THR A 3 -7.30 -57.55 -15.38
N PRO A 4 -7.45 -56.43 -14.64
CA PRO A 4 -7.50 -55.10 -15.25
C PRO A 4 -6.12 -54.66 -15.75
N PRO A 5 -6.04 -53.86 -16.83
CA PRO A 5 -4.78 -53.36 -17.35
C PRO A 5 -4.20 -52.26 -16.44
N SER A 6 -2.90 -52.36 -16.16
CA SER A 6 -2.12 -51.37 -15.43
C SER A 6 -2.07 -50.04 -16.19
N LEU A 7 -2.61 -48.98 -15.60
CA LEU A 7 -2.41 -47.60 -16.07
C LEU A 7 -0.96 -47.19 -15.83
N VAL A 8 -0.14 -47.26 -16.88
CA VAL A 8 1.19 -46.65 -16.90
C VAL A 8 1.00 -45.14 -17.04
N VAL A 9 1.14 -44.40 -15.95
CA VAL A 9 1.18 -42.94 -15.97
C VAL A 9 2.55 -42.53 -16.54
N PRO A 10 2.62 -41.75 -17.64
CA PRO A 10 3.90 -41.25 -18.13
C PRO A 10 4.50 -40.27 -17.12
N PRO A 11 5.83 -40.20 -16.97
CA PRO A 11 6.44 -39.19 -16.12
C PRO A 11 6.10 -37.81 -16.69
N PHE A 12 5.44 -36.98 -15.87
CA PHE A 12 5.25 -35.57 -16.15
C PHE A 12 6.62 -34.91 -16.30
N SER A 13 7.09 -34.79 -17.55
CA SER A 13 8.14 -33.85 -17.90
C SER A 13 7.57 -32.44 -17.73
N MET A 14 7.58 -31.94 -16.49
CA MET A 14 7.53 -30.51 -16.25
C MET A 14 8.87 -29.94 -16.72
N GLU A 15 8.91 -29.56 -17.99
CA GLU A 15 9.89 -28.63 -18.49
C GLU A 15 9.70 -27.33 -17.70
N HIS A 16 10.49 -27.19 -16.64
CA HIS A 16 10.58 -25.95 -15.87
C HIS A 16 11.21 -24.95 -16.82
N LYS A 17 10.38 -24.25 -17.59
CA LYS A 17 10.75 -23.07 -18.34
C LYS A 17 11.22 -22.06 -17.29
N ARG A 18 12.52 -22.11 -16.99
CA ARG A 18 13.21 -21.20 -16.07
C ARG A 18 12.92 -19.81 -16.59
N ARG A 19 11.92 -19.17 -15.99
CA ARG A 19 11.57 -17.79 -16.27
C ARG A 19 12.80 -17.01 -15.84
N ARG A 20 13.60 -16.58 -16.82
CA ARG A 20 14.77 -15.73 -16.57
C ARG A 20 14.26 -14.54 -15.77
N VAL A 21 14.64 -14.49 -14.49
CA VAL A 21 14.49 -13.29 -13.67
C VAL A 21 15.37 -12.25 -14.36
N ARG A 22 14.72 -11.27 -14.99
CA ARG A 22 15.36 -10.11 -15.60
C ARG A 22 16.16 -9.40 -14.51
N GLY A 23 17.42 -9.09 -14.83
CA GLY A 23 18.31 -8.11 -14.18
C GLY A 23 18.17 -7.95 -12.67
N GLN A 24 19.18 -8.38 -11.93
CA GLN A 24 19.48 -7.79 -10.63
C GLN A 24 19.78 -6.30 -10.87
N HIS A 25 18.76 -5.45 -10.86
CA HIS A 25 18.96 -4.05 -10.56
C HIS A 25 19.29 -4.01 -9.07
N GLU A 26 20.46 -3.48 -8.75
CA GLU A 26 20.81 -3.06 -7.41
C GLU A 26 19.68 -2.16 -6.93
N ILE A 27 18.89 -2.62 -5.96
CA ILE A 27 17.74 -1.86 -5.45
C ILE A 27 18.34 -0.72 -4.64
N ASP A 28 18.25 0.50 -5.17
CA ASP A 28 18.76 1.67 -4.47
C ASP A 28 17.81 2.06 -3.32
N VAL A 29 18.32 2.81 -2.35
CA VAL A 29 17.50 3.21 -1.19
C VAL A 29 16.33 4.09 -1.62
N GLU A 30 16.54 4.89 -2.66
CA GLU A 30 15.56 5.76 -3.29
C GLU A 30 14.42 4.94 -3.92
N ASP A 31 14.71 3.77 -4.50
CA ASP A 31 13.69 2.87 -5.06
C ASP A 31 12.82 2.27 -3.96
N ILE A 32 13.40 1.93 -2.81
CA ILE A 32 12.66 1.42 -1.63
C ILE A 32 11.78 2.52 -1.02
N ALA A 33 12.28 3.75 -0.95
CA ALA A 33 11.52 4.89 -0.47
C ALA A 33 10.40 5.28 -1.44
N ALA A 34 10.61 5.05 -2.74
CA ALA A 34 9.66 5.38 -3.78
C ALA A 34 8.48 4.42 -3.86
N ASP A 35 8.74 3.12 -3.72
CA ASP A 35 7.75 2.05 -3.78
C ASP A 35 7.94 1.11 -2.58
N PRO A 36 7.41 1.48 -1.40
CA PRO A 36 7.50 0.63 -0.23
C PRO A 36 6.78 -0.68 -0.51
N ARG A 37 7.45 -1.82 -0.23
CA ARG A 37 6.87 -3.16 -0.45
C ARG A 37 5.52 -3.28 0.26
N PRO A 38 4.61 -4.14 -0.24
CA PRO A 38 3.35 -4.43 0.45
C PRO A 38 3.58 -4.72 1.94
N GLY A 39 2.91 -3.96 2.81
CA GLY A 39 3.09 -4.04 4.27
C GLY A 39 4.11 -3.06 4.88
N MET A 40 4.85 -2.30 4.07
CA MET A 40 5.74 -1.22 4.55
C MET A 40 5.05 0.16 4.62
N ALA A 41 3.84 0.28 4.08
CA ALA A 41 3.02 1.47 4.22
C ALA A 41 2.40 1.52 5.63
N ALA A 42 3.03 2.29 6.54
CA ALA A 42 2.51 2.52 7.87
C ALA A 42 1.51 3.70 7.90
N PRO A 43 0.50 3.67 8.77
CA PRO A 43 -0.34 4.84 9.04
C PRO A 43 0.49 6.03 9.51
N SER A 44 0.13 7.22 9.04
CA SER A 44 0.73 8.49 9.44
C SER A 44 -0.34 9.49 9.85
N SER A 45 0.06 10.59 10.50
CA SER A 45 -0.86 11.67 10.93
C SER A 45 -2.07 11.17 11.73
N ILE A 46 -1.81 10.28 12.70
CA ILE A 46 -2.84 9.67 13.54
C ILE A 46 -3.43 10.73 14.46
N ALA A 47 -4.75 10.85 14.48
CA ALA A 47 -5.49 11.75 15.36
C ALA A 47 -6.71 11.05 15.96
N PHE A 48 -6.95 11.29 17.24
CA PHE A 48 -8.13 10.79 17.97
C PHE A 48 -9.18 11.89 18.06
N SER A 49 -10.46 11.51 18.00
CA SER A 49 -11.54 12.44 18.31
C SER A 49 -11.56 12.79 19.79
N ALA A 50 -12.06 13.99 20.14
CA ALA A 50 -12.08 14.46 21.52
C ALA A 50 -12.98 13.63 22.46
N ASP A 51 -13.85 12.80 21.90
CA ASP A 51 -14.73 11.88 22.61
C ASP A 51 -14.19 10.43 22.64
N ASP A 52 -12.96 10.19 22.18
CA ASP A 52 -12.28 8.89 22.10
C ASP A 52 -13.05 7.81 21.30
N ARG A 53 -14.02 8.21 20.47
CA ARG A 53 -14.82 7.28 19.67
C ARG A 53 -14.27 7.02 18.28
N HIS A 54 -13.33 7.83 17.80
CA HIS A 54 -12.82 7.74 16.44
C HIS A 54 -11.30 7.92 16.43
N VAL A 55 -10.66 7.19 15.51
CA VAL A 55 -9.26 7.41 15.14
C VAL A 55 -9.17 7.63 13.64
N GLY A 56 -8.59 8.77 13.24
CA GLY A 56 -8.30 9.12 11.85
C GLY A 56 -6.82 9.00 11.55
N TYR A 57 -6.48 8.58 10.34
CA TYR A 57 -5.09 8.46 9.89
C TYR A 57 -4.96 8.50 8.37
N LEU A 58 -3.78 8.88 7.88
CA LEU A 58 -3.40 8.82 6.47
C LEU A 58 -2.66 7.51 6.19
N ILE A 59 -3.03 6.82 5.12
CA ILE A 59 -2.31 5.63 4.65
C ILE A 59 -2.16 5.65 3.13
N ALA A 60 -1.00 5.25 2.65
CA ALA A 60 -0.77 5.07 1.22
C ALA A 60 -1.33 3.70 0.77
N GLN A 61 -1.98 3.64 -0.39
CA GLN A 61 -2.36 2.35 -0.97
C GLN A 61 -1.11 1.58 -1.42
N SER A 62 -1.15 0.25 -1.34
CA SER A 62 0.00 -0.59 -1.73
C SER A 62 0.43 -0.30 -3.18
N GLY A 63 1.71 0.00 -3.39
CA GLY A 63 2.24 0.35 -4.71
C GLY A 63 1.87 1.75 -5.20
N SER A 64 1.33 2.61 -4.33
CA SER A 64 1.00 4.00 -4.62
C SER A 64 1.58 4.92 -3.54
N ARG A 65 1.91 6.14 -3.94
CA ARG A 65 2.25 7.24 -3.02
C ARG A 65 1.04 8.09 -2.64
N GLU A 66 -0.12 7.81 -3.23
CA GLU A 66 -1.37 8.49 -2.94
C GLU A 66 -1.85 8.12 -1.53
N GLN A 67 -1.93 9.11 -0.66
CA GLN A 67 -2.43 8.97 0.70
C GLN A 67 -3.93 9.18 0.73
N VAL A 68 -4.63 8.26 1.38
CA VAL A 68 -6.06 8.37 1.68
C VAL A 68 -6.27 8.58 3.17
N LEU A 69 -7.23 9.44 3.51
CA LEU A 69 -7.66 9.66 4.88
C LEU A 69 -8.73 8.61 5.24
N LEU A 70 -8.40 7.77 6.23
CA LEU A 70 -9.30 6.78 6.78
C LEU A 70 -9.68 7.13 8.21
N CYS A 71 -10.82 6.62 8.65
CA CYS A 71 -11.33 6.74 10.00
C CYS A 71 -11.90 5.39 10.47
N ASN A 72 -11.58 5.02 11.70
CA ASN A 72 -12.15 3.86 12.37
C ASN A 72 -12.90 4.33 13.63
N GLU A 73 -14.02 3.68 13.91
CA GLU A 73 -14.70 3.82 15.20
C GLU A 73 -14.01 2.93 16.23
N ILE A 74 -13.89 3.44 17.45
CA ILE A 74 -13.36 2.72 18.61
C ILE A 74 -14.55 2.21 19.41
N GLY A 75 -14.72 0.89 19.46
CA GLY A 75 -15.75 0.26 20.28
C GLY A 75 -15.44 0.35 21.77
N ASP A 76 -16.44 0.13 22.62
CA ASP A 76 -16.30 0.15 24.08
C ASP A 76 -15.29 -0.88 24.61
N ASP A 77 -15.00 -1.93 23.83
CA ASP A 77 -13.99 -2.95 24.11
C ASP A 77 -12.56 -2.57 23.64
N GLY A 78 -12.40 -1.35 23.13
CA GLY A 78 -11.14 -0.82 22.58
C GLY A 78 -10.79 -1.38 21.20
N ARG A 79 -11.68 -2.13 20.55
CA ARG A 79 -11.45 -2.64 19.20
C ARG A 79 -11.81 -1.61 18.15
N LEU A 80 -11.02 -1.58 17.08
CA LEU A 80 -11.27 -0.74 15.93
C LEU A 80 -12.28 -1.43 15.00
N SER A 81 -13.28 -0.67 14.57
CA SER A 81 -14.16 -1.06 13.47
C SER A 81 -13.40 -1.08 12.13
N PRO A 82 -13.96 -1.68 11.06
CA PRO A 82 -13.36 -1.63 9.73
C PRO A 82 -13.19 -0.19 9.26
N ALA A 83 -11.99 0.12 8.75
CA ALA A 83 -11.65 1.46 8.30
C ALA A 83 -12.61 1.96 7.21
N GLN A 84 -13.17 3.15 7.42
CA GLN A 84 -14.00 3.84 6.46
C GLN A 84 -13.24 5.01 5.85
N PRO A 85 -13.34 5.26 4.54
CA PRO A 85 -12.80 6.48 3.97
C PRO A 85 -13.48 7.69 4.60
N PHE A 86 -12.68 8.64 5.07
CA PHE A 86 -13.22 9.87 5.63
C PHE A 86 -13.67 10.77 4.48
N VAL A 87 -14.90 10.58 4.02
CA VAL A 87 -15.49 11.36 2.93
C VAL A 87 -15.93 12.73 3.46
N ARG A 88 -14.96 13.60 3.73
CA ARG A 88 -15.23 15.04 3.81
C ARG A 88 -15.01 15.57 2.41
N GLN A 89 -16.11 15.90 1.70
CA GLN A 89 -16.19 16.50 0.36
C GLN A 89 -14.85 16.50 -0.40
N ALA A 90 -14.70 15.54 -1.32
CA ALA A 90 -13.56 15.36 -2.22
C ALA A 90 -12.65 16.60 -2.28
N LEU A 91 -11.58 16.61 -1.50
CA LEU A 91 -10.45 17.46 -1.86
C LEU A 91 -10.09 17.05 -3.29
N ALA A 92 -10.10 18.02 -4.20
CA ALA A 92 -9.80 17.80 -5.60
C ALA A 92 -8.53 16.91 -5.72
N PRO A 93 -8.45 16.03 -6.74
CA PRO A 93 -7.29 15.18 -6.91
C PRO A 93 -6.02 16.04 -6.81
N SER A 94 -5.18 15.72 -5.83
CA SER A 94 -3.88 16.36 -5.72
C SER A 94 -3.16 16.07 -7.02
N GLY A 95 -2.87 17.12 -7.80
CA GLY A 95 -2.03 16.96 -8.99
C GLY A 95 -0.70 16.31 -8.61
N GLY A 96 -0.06 15.66 -9.58
CA GLY A 96 1.26 15.05 -9.38
C GLY A 96 2.32 16.08 -8.97
N GLU A 97 3.54 15.64 -8.67
CA GLU A 97 4.66 16.50 -8.23
C GLU A 97 4.92 17.72 -9.13
N GLU A 98 4.61 17.60 -10.42
CA GLU A 98 4.69 18.67 -11.42
C GLU A 98 3.67 19.81 -11.21
N SER A 99 2.59 19.55 -10.46
CA SER A 99 1.56 20.52 -10.12
C SER A 99 1.79 21.22 -8.77
N LEU A 100 2.84 20.83 -8.03
CA LEU A 100 3.16 21.44 -6.74
C LEU A 100 3.74 22.85 -6.92
N THR A 101 3.27 23.79 -6.10
CA THR A 101 3.87 25.12 -6.03
C THR A 101 5.29 25.03 -5.44
N LEU A 102 6.14 26.01 -5.76
CA LEU A 102 7.51 26.08 -5.23
C LEU A 102 7.54 26.05 -3.69
N GLU A 103 6.59 26.73 -3.06
CA GLU A 103 6.45 26.77 -1.59
C GLU A 103 6.13 25.39 -1.00
N GLU A 104 5.18 24.65 -1.59
CA GLU A 104 4.84 23.30 -1.11
C GLU A 104 6.00 22.32 -1.32
N ARG A 105 6.76 22.45 -2.42
CA ARG A 105 7.97 21.66 -2.64
C ARG A 105 9.01 21.88 -1.53
N MET A 106 9.29 23.15 -1.19
CA MET A 106 10.22 23.50 -0.11
C MET A 106 9.71 23.08 1.27
N ARG A 107 8.39 23.09 1.51
CA ARG A 107 7.80 22.58 2.75
C ARG A 107 8.04 21.08 2.87
N ARG A 108 7.71 20.30 1.84
CA ARG A 108 7.89 18.84 1.79
C ARG A 108 9.33 18.42 1.97
N GLU A 109 10.26 19.13 1.32
CA GLU A 109 11.70 18.89 1.48
C GLU A 109 12.15 19.08 2.93
N ARG A 110 11.73 20.18 3.58
CA ARG A 110 12.04 20.43 5.00
C ARG A 110 11.46 19.38 5.93
N THR A 111 10.25 18.90 5.65
CA THR A 111 9.58 17.87 6.47
C THR A 111 9.91 16.44 6.04
N ARG A 112 10.74 16.24 5.00
CA ARG A 112 11.00 14.96 4.35
C ARG A 112 9.72 14.18 4.02
N SER A 113 8.70 14.88 3.54
CA SER A 113 7.41 14.27 3.14
C SER A 113 7.49 13.78 1.69
N TRP A 114 7.17 12.50 1.48
CA TRP A 114 7.21 11.83 0.17
C TRP A 114 5.83 11.37 -0.32
N GLY A 115 4.77 11.54 0.47
CA GLY A 115 3.40 11.19 0.09
C GLY A 115 2.75 12.23 -0.83
N HIS A 116 1.91 11.78 -1.76
CA HIS A 116 1.04 12.65 -2.56
C HIS A 116 -0.37 12.64 -1.97
N GLY A 117 -1.09 13.76 -2.04
CA GLY A 117 -2.39 13.92 -1.38
C GLY A 117 -2.35 14.87 -0.18
N VAL A 118 -3.26 14.65 0.77
CA VAL A 118 -3.53 15.50 1.95
C VAL A 118 -2.28 15.80 2.76
#